data_AF-A0A550GKW0-F1
#
_entry.id   AF-A0A550GKW0-F1
#
_cell.length_a   1.000
_cell.length_b   1.000
_cell.length_c   1.000
_cell.angle_alpha   90.00
_cell.angle_beta   90.00
_cell.angle_gamma   90.00
#
_symmetry.space_group_name_H-M   'P 1'
#
loop_
_entity.id
_entity.type
_entity.pdbx_description
1 polymer ?
#
loop_
_entity_poly.entity_id
_entity_poly.type
_entity_poly.pdbx_seq_one_letter_code
_entity_poly.pdbx_strand_id
1 'polypeptide(L)' 'MLHGSQSVLSLSSLLCVRAQLPTQLGGLGSRVVFVDGGNSFKLYQIARLARLHKLDPKKILKKIHIARAFTA' A
#
# COMPACT_ATOMS: atom_id res chain seq x y z
N MET A 1 -22.01 9.88 4.00
CA MET A 1 -20.67 9.64 4.60
C MET A 1 -19.61 10.18 3.65
N LEU A 2 -18.65 10.97 4.13
CA LEU A 2 -17.52 11.44 3.34
C LEU A 2 -16.55 10.26 3.15
N HIS A 3 -16.58 9.60 1.99
CA HIS A 3 -15.55 8.62 1.63
C HIS A 3 -14.72 9.17 0.46
N GLY A 4 -13.42 8.86 0.48
CA GLY A 4 -12.55 9.16 -0.65
C GLY A 4 -13.00 8.42 -1.92
N SER A 5 -12.51 8.85 -3.07
CA SER A 5 -12.73 8.14 -4.34
C SER A 5 -12.09 6.74 -4.31
N GLN A 6 -12.82 5.72 -4.77
CA GLN A 6 -12.33 4.35 -4.86
C GLN A 6 -11.08 4.23 -5.76
N SER A 7 -10.97 5.10 -6.77
CA SER A 7 -9.81 5.18 -7.66
C SER A 7 -8.56 5.62 -6.89
N VAL A 8 -8.71 6.57 -5.96
CA VAL A 8 -7.60 7.04 -5.12
C VAL A 8 -7.13 5.93 -4.19
N LEU A 9 -8.05 5.21 -3.52
CA LEU A 9 -7.69 4.07 -2.67
C LEU A 9 -6.96 2.96 -3.44
N SER A 10 -7.42 2.67 -4.66
CA SER A 10 -6.81 1.67 -5.53
C SER A 10 -5.40 2.09 -5.96
N LEU A 11 -5.22 3.37 -6.30
CA LEU A 11 -3.91 3.95 -6.64
C LEU A 11 -2.97 3.93 -5.44
N SER A 12 -3.41 4.36 -4.26
CA SER A 12 -2.60 4.33 -3.03
C SER A 12 -2.14 2.91 -2.70
N SER A 13 -3.02 1.91 -2.88
CA SER A 13 -2.66 0.50 -2.70
C SER A 13 -1.61 0.03 -3.71
N LEU A 14 -1.73 0.44 -4.98
CA LEU A 14 -0.75 0.13 -6.01
C LEU A 14 0.61 0.78 -5.71
N LEU A 15 0.61 2.04 -5.29
CA LEU A 15 1.82 2.78 -4.94
C LEU A 15 2.55 2.16 -3.74
N CYS A 16 1.83 1.59 -2.77
CA CYS A 16 2.43 0.84 -1.66
C CYS A 16 3.31 -0.32 -2.12
N VAL A 17 2.97 -0.95 -3.25
CA VAL A 17 3.74 -2.06 -3.83
C VAL A 17 4.83 -1.50 -4.75
N ARG A 18 4.48 -0.56 -5.64
CA ARG A 18 5.42 -0.01 -6.64
C ARG A 18 6.58 0.75 -6.04
N ALA A 19 6.37 1.49 -4.95
CA ALA A 19 7.45 2.20 -4.26
C ALA A 19 8.57 1.26 -3.76
N GLN A 20 8.26 -0.02 -3.54
CA GLN A 20 9.23 -1.01 -3.07
C GLN A 20 10.02 -1.68 -4.19
N LEU A 21 9.65 -1.45 -5.46
CA LEU A 21 10.41 -1.93 -6.60
C LEU A 21 11.77 -1.20 -6.70
N PRO A 22 12.79 -1.83 -7.30
CA PRO A 22 14.04 -1.15 -7.64
C PRO A 22 13.81 0.09 -8.52
N THR A 23 14.73 1.06 -8.44
CA THR A 23 14.67 2.29 -9.26
C THR A 23 14.71 1.99 -10.76
N GLN A 24 15.43 0.94 -11.17
CA GLN A 24 15.46 0.45 -12.55
C GLN A 24 14.09 -0.03 -13.06
N LEU A 25 13.17 -0.40 -12.16
CA LEU A 25 11.79 -0.80 -12.48
C LEU A 25 10.77 0.31 -12.15
N GLY A 26 11.23 1.55 -11.95
CA GLY A 26 10.41 2.71 -11.65
C GLY A 26 9.84 2.73 -10.22
N GLY A 27 10.47 2.03 -9.28
CA GLY A 27 10.20 2.16 -7.85
C GLY A 27 11.24 3.00 -7.12
N LEU A 28 11.21 2.97 -5.79
CA LEU A 28 12.12 3.73 -4.91
C LEU A 28 13.00 2.82 -4.04
N GLY A 29 12.82 1.49 -4.11
CA GLY A 29 13.50 0.51 -3.25
C GLY A 29 13.20 0.70 -1.75
N SER A 30 12.16 1.46 -1.40
CA SER A 30 11.97 1.99 -0.06
C SER A 30 10.91 1.22 0.76
N ARG A 31 10.77 1.59 2.03
CA ARG A 31 9.60 1.24 2.86
C ARG A 31 8.48 2.26 2.65
N VAL A 32 7.25 1.88 2.95
CA VAL A 32 6.07 2.72 2.79
C VAL A 32 5.40 2.95 4.13
N VAL A 33 4.98 4.18 4.40
CA VAL A 33 4.06 4.51 5.49
C VAL A 33 2.69 4.80 4.89
N PHE A 34 1.67 4.09 5.35
CA PHE A 34 0.28 4.30 4.94
C PHE A 34 -0.51 4.85 6.13
N VAL A 35 -1.00 6.08 6.01
CA VAL A 35 -1.84 6.72 7.03
C VAL A 35 -3.31 6.44 6.72
N ASP A 36 -4.01 5.79 7.64
CA ASP A 36 -5.37 5.31 7.45
C ASP A 36 -6.29 5.79 8.57
N GLY A 37 -6.98 6.92 8.36
CA GLY A 37 -8.03 7.40 9.26
C GLY A 37 -9.41 6.76 8.99
N GLY A 38 -9.58 6.06 7.88
CA GLY A 38 -10.87 5.55 7.41
C GLY A 38 -11.00 4.02 7.45
N ASN A 39 -10.07 3.31 8.10
CA ASN A 39 -9.97 1.85 8.09
C ASN A 39 -10.07 1.23 6.67
N SER A 40 -9.50 1.92 5.70
CA SER A 40 -9.60 1.61 4.27
C SER A 40 -8.49 0.67 3.81
N PHE A 41 -7.39 0.52 4.56
CA PHE A 41 -6.30 -0.37 4.20
C PHE A 41 -6.73 -1.85 4.25
N LYS A 42 -6.54 -2.57 3.13
CA LYS A 42 -6.86 -4.01 3.01
C LYS A 42 -5.62 -4.82 2.65
N LEU A 43 -5.12 -5.61 3.60
CA LEU A 43 -3.92 -6.45 3.43
C LEU A 43 -4.01 -7.41 2.22
N TYR A 44 -5.21 -7.96 1.96
CA TYR A 44 -5.43 -8.88 0.85
C TYR A 44 -5.28 -8.20 -0.51
N GLN A 45 -5.63 -6.92 -0.62
CA GLN A 45 -5.45 -6.15 -1.85
C GLN A 45 -3.96 -5.91 -2.12
N ILE A 46 -3.19 -5.53 -1.09
CA ILE A 46 -1.73 -5.38 -1.20
C ILE A 46 -1.07 -6.71 -1.58
N ALA A 47 -1.46 -7.81 -0.93
CA ALA A 47 -0.93 -9.12 -1.23
C ALA A 47 -1.25 -9.56 -2.67
N ARG A 48 -2.44 -9.24 -3.18
CA ARG A 48 -2.83 -9.48 -4.57
C ARG A 48 -1.96 -8.68 -5.54
N LEU A 49 -1.77 -7.39 -5.28
CA LEU A 49 -0.93 -6.50 -6.10
C LEU A 49 0.54 -6.94 -6.09
N ALA A 50 1.07 -7.37 -4.93
CA ALA A 50 2.41 -7.92 -4.84
C ALA A 50 2.60 -9.14 -5.76
N ARG A 51 1.64 -10.08 -5.77
CA ARG A 51 1.67 -11.25 -6.67
C ARG A 51 1.62 -10.86 -8.15
N LEU A 52 0.80 -9.87 -8.52
CA LEU A 52 0.73 -9.36 -9.89
C LEU A 52 2.08 -8.78 -10.36
N HIS A 53 2.85 -8.19 -9.45
CA HIS A 53 4.21 -7.72 -9.71
C HIS A 53 5.29 -8.79 -9.50
N LYS A 54 4.93 -10.07 -9.32
CA LYS A 54 5.85 -11.20 -9.07
C LYS A 54 6.73 -11.01 -7.82
N LEU A 55 6.21 -10.32 -6.81
CA LEU A 55 6.88 -10.08 -5.53
C LEU A 55 6.33 -11.02 -4.45
N ASP A 56 7.15 -11.31 -3.44
CA ASP A 56 6.72 -12.04 -2.24
C ASP A 56 5.80 -11.15 -1.37
N PRO A 57 4.51 -11.50 -1.21
CA PRO A 57 3.57 -10.70 -0.42
C PRO A 57 3.99 -10.48 1.02
N LYS A 58 4.65 -11.48 1.65
CA LYS A 58 5.08 -11.36 3.05
C LYS A 58 6.18 -10.31 3.19
N LYS A 59 7.14 -10.29 2.26
CA LYS A 59 8.21 -9.28 2.23
C LYS A 59 7.65 -7.88 1.96
N ILE A 60 6.68 -7.75 1.05
CA ILE A 60 6.05 -6.48 0.72
C ILE A 60 5.25 -5.92 1.90
N LEU A 61 4.43 -6.76 2.55
CA LEU A 61 3.64 -6.35 3.72
C LEU A 61 4.55 -5.95 4.89
N LYS A 62 5.68 -6.64 5.10
CA LYS A 62 6.65 -6.32 6.17
C LYS A 62 7.30 -4.94 6.00
N LYS A 63 7.32 -4.38 4.78
CA LYS A 63 7.87 -3.05 4.48
C LYS A 63 6.81 -1.93 4.50
N ILE A 64 5.56 -2.24 4.83
CA ILE A 64 4.48 -1.27 4.93
C ILE A 64 4.15 -1.04 6.41
N HIS A 65 4.35 0.18 6.88
CA HIS A 65 3.95 0.61 8.20
C HIS A 65 2.58 1.30 8.10
N ILE A 66 1.62 0.87 8.91
CA ILE A 66 0.26 1.42 8.89
C ILE A 66 0.09 2.27 10.14
N ALA A 67 -0.15 3.57 9.95
CA ALA A 67 -0.53 4.47 11.03
C ALA A 67 -2.04 4.70 10.97
N ARG A 68 -2.78 4.23 11.98
CA ARG A 68 -4.22 4.48 12.07
C ARG A 68 -4.47 5.70 12.95
N ALA A 69 -5.14 6.69 12.39
CA ALA A 69 -5.54 7.88 13.13
C ALA A 69 -6.89 7.60 13.81
N PHE A 70 -6.91 7.72 15.13
CA PHE A 70 -8.13 7.70 15.93
C PHE A 70 -8.28 9.07 16.59
N THR A 71 -9.48 9.63 16.56
CA THR A 71 -9.82 10.88 17.25
C THR A 71 -10.70 10.54 18.44
N ALA A 72 -10.52 11.27 19.55
CA ALA A 72 -11.38 11.20 20.74
C ALA A 72 -12.71 11.94 20.50
#